data_AF-A0A1Y0MDD2-F1
#
_entry.id   AF-A0A1Y0MDD2-F1
#
_cell.length_a   1.000
_cell.length_b   1.000
_cell.length_c   1.000
_cell.angle_alpha   90.00
_cell.angle_beta   90.00
_cell.angle_gamma   90.00
#
_symmetry.space_group_name_H-M   'P 1'
#
loop_
_entity.id
_entity.type
_entity.pdbx_description
1 polymer ?
#
loop_
_entity_poly.entity_id
_entity_poly.type
_entity_poly.pdbx_seq_one_letter_code
_entity_poly.pdbx_strand_id
1 'polypeptide(L)'
;MKKVISSIIMLLIVTTTIQSQEALKNVLLDIKLPSSVLVNGTSTLHDWVSKVEKTAAKIEINNYYDIAIETLEVKIEATSIKSGKKLMDKLTYKALKAEEFPLITFIFKKGEIISENTDSINIKLKGNLTIAGITKNVAVLTTINKLGNEITLIGKHKLKMTDFGIKPPTALLGTIKTGNEITIEFNLKF
;
A
#
# COMPACT_ATOMS: atom_id res chain seq x y z
N MET A 1 -10.22 55.95 -69.32
CA MET A 1 -9.08 55.29 -68.64
C MET A 1 -9.51 54.89 -67.24
N LYS A 2 -9.47 53.59 -66.93
CA LYS A 2 -9.87 53.00 -65.65
C LYS A 2 -8.86 53.37 -64.55
N LYS A 3 -9.31 53.73 -63.34
CA LYS A 3 -8.49 53.62 -62.13
C LYS A 3 -9.31 52.91 -61.05
N VAL A 4 -8.98 51.64 -60.87
CA VAL A 4 -9.42 50.76 -59.78
C VAL A 4 -8.27 50.77 -58.77
N ILE A 5 -8.48 51.28 -57.54
CA ILE A 5 -7.58 51.08 -56.40
C ILE A 5 -8.47 51.06 -55.15
N SER A 6 -9.05 49.92 -54.77
CA SER A 6 -8.46 48.84 -53.97
C SER A 6 -8.48 49.17 -52.47
N SER A 7 -9.57 48.78 -51.81
CA SER A 7 -9.73 48.73 -50.36
C SER A 7 -8.77 47.68 -49.77
N ILE A 8 -7.88 48.10 -48.86
CA ILE A 8 -7.06 47.19 -48.06
C ILE A 8 -7.70 47.10 -46.68
N ILE A 9 -8.43 46.00 -46.45
CA ILE A 9 -8.86 45.59 -45.11
C ILE A 9 -7.68 44.84 -44.50
N MET A 10 -7.02 45.45 -43.53
CA MET A 10 -5.94 44.81 -42.77
C MET A 10 -6.58 43.89 -41.73
N LEU A 11 -6.64 42.59 -42.04
CA LEU A 11 -7.15 41.55 -41.14
C LEU A 11 -6.08 41.27 -40.07
N LEU A 12 -6.31 41.72 -38.84
CA LEU A 12 -5.46 41.46 -37.69
C LEU A 12 -5.70 40.01 -37.22
N ILE A 13 -4.79 39.11 -37.56
CA ILE A 13 -4.83 37.71 -37.11
C ILE A 13 -4.28 37.68 -35.68
N VAL A 14 -5.17 37.65 -34.69
CA VAL A 14 -4.82 37.38 -33.29
C VAL A 14 -4.60 35.87 -33.15
N THR A 15 -3.36 35.42 -33.21
CA THR A 15 -3.02 34.04 -32.86
C THR A 15 -3.02 33.91 -31.34
N THR A 16 -4.13 33.44 -30.76
CA THR A 16 -4.13 32.98 -29.38
C THR A 16 -3.27 31.72 -29.30
N THR A 17 -2.08 31.82 -28.69
CA THR A 17 -1.32 30.63 -28.30
C THR A 17 -2.11 29.90 -27.23
N ILE A 18 -2.75 28.80 -27.61
CA ILE A 18 -3.34 27.86 -26.65
C ILE A 18 -2.15 27.21 -25.94
N GLN A 19 -1.84 27.69 -24.73
CA GLN A 19 -0.96 26.95 -23.82
C GLN A 19 -1.74 25.69 -23.41
N SER A 20 -1.41 24.56 -24.03
CA SER A 20 -1.84 23.25 -23.56
C SER A 20 -1.27 23.06 -22.15
N GLN A 21 -2.13 23.03 -21.13
CA GLN A 21 -1.73 22.45 -19.85
C GLN A 21 -1.51 20.97 -20.10
N GLU A 22 -0.26 20.51 -20.07
CA GLU A 22 0.01 19.09 -19.99
C GLU A 22 -0.61 18.60 -18.67
N ALA A 23 -1.68 17.82 -18.76
CA ALA A 23 -2.18 17.12 -17.59
C ALA A 23 -1.06 16.19 -17.11
N LEU A 24 -0.53 16.45 -15.91
CA LEU A 24 0.42 15.54 -15.26
C LEU A 24 -0.25 14.16 -15.21
N LYS A 25 0.26 13.23 -16.01
CA LYS A 25 -0.31 11.90 -16.13
C LYS A 25 0.12 11.11 -14.90
N ASN A 26 -0.86 10.65 -14.12
CA ASN A 26 -0.60 9.75 -13.01
C ASN A 26 0.28 8.56 -13.46
N VAL A 27 1.19 8.16 -12.59
CA VAL A 27 2.11 7.05 -12.81
C VAL A 27 1.58 5.83 -12.06
N LEU A 28 1.25 4.77 -12.79
CA LEU A 28 0.85 3.49 -12.24
C LEU A 28 2.05 2.56 -12.17
N LEU A 29 2.32 2.00 -10.99
CA LEU A 29 3.44 1.10 -10.72
C LEU A 29 2.97 -0.19 -10.08
N ASP A 30 3.56 -1.30 -10.52
CA ASP A 30 3.41 -2.62 -9.92
C ASP A 30 4.56 -2.87 -8.93
N ILE A 31 4.28 -3.69 -7.91
CA ILE A 31 5.29 -4.09 -6.92
C ILE A 31 6.49 -4.80 -7.59
N LYS A 32 7.69 -4.43 -7.16
CA LYS A 32 8.98 -5.02 -7.56
C LYS A 32 9.55 -5.91 -6.46
N LEU A 33 10.37 -6.87 -6.87
CA LEU A 33 11.17 -7.70 -5.95
C LEU A 33 12.60 -7.17 -5.86
N PRO A 34 13.24 -7.22 -4.66
CA PRO A 34 12.71 -7.76 -3.43
C PRO A 34 11.85 -6.75 -2.66
N SER A 35 10.61 -7.15 -2.38
CA SER A 35 9.72 -6.56 -1.37
C SER A 35 9.54 -7.55 -0.21
N SER A 36 9.23 -7.06 0.99
CA SER A 36 9.02 -7.91 2.16
C SER A 36 7.83 -7.48 2.99
N VAL A 37 7.11 -8.48 3.51
CA VAL A 37 6.11 -8.31 4.57
C VAL A 37 6.36 -9.39 5.62
N LEU A 38 6.46 -8.96 6.88
CA LEU A 38 6.67 -9.80 8.05
C LEU A 38 5.51 -9.63 9.03
N VAL A 39 5.08 -10.73 9.63
CA VAL A 39 4.11 -10.76 10.72
C VAL A 39 4.83 -11.20 11.97
N ASN A 40 4.94 -10.30 12.94
CA ASN A 40 5.59 -10.54 14.23
C ASN A 40 4.53 -10.68 15.31
N GLY A 41 4.74 -11.62 16.23
CA GLY A 41 3.87 -11.77 17.39
C GLY A 41 4.56 -12.53 18.51
N THR A 42 3.85 -12.68 19.62
CA THR A 42 4.37 -13.30 20.83
C THR A 42 3.64 -14.60 21.15
N SER A 43 4.22 -15.44 22.00
CA SER A 43 3.53 -16.59 22.59
C SER A 43 4.06 -16.86 24.00
N THR A 44 3.38 -17.72 24.75
CA THR A 44 3.87 -18.18 26.07
C THR A 44 5.19 -18.96 25.99
N LEU A 45 5.61 -19.42 24.80
CA LEU A 45 6.87 -20.13 24.61
C LEU A 45 8.01 -19.20 24.18
N HIS A 46 7.81 -18.42 23.12
CA HIS A 46 8.73 -17.41 22.59
C HIS A 46 8.03 -16.51 21.56
N ASP A 47 8.68 -15.41 21.21
CA ASP A 47 8.28 -14.57 20.07
C ASP A 47 8.50 -15.29 18.75
N TRP A 48 7.69 -14.93 17.75
CA TRP A 48 7.71 -15.58 16.45
C TRP A 48 7.60 -14.57 15.32
N VAL A 49 8.11 -14.96 14.16
CA VAL A 49 8.06 -14.17 12.93
C VAL A 49 7.57 -15.09 11.81
N SER A 50 6.64 -14.59 10.99
CA SER A 50 6.23 -15.23 9.74
C SER A 50 6.48 -14.30 8.56
N LYS A 51 7.01 -14.84 7.46
CA LYS A 51 7.25 -14.13 6.20
C LYS A 51 6.08 -14.35 5.25
N VAL A 52 5.68 -13.31 4.54
CA VAL A 52 4.73 -13.41 3.44
C VAL A 52 5.50 -13.66 2.14
N GLU A 53 5.20 -14.76 1.44
CA GLU A 53 5.88 -15.11 0.19
C GLU A 53 5.23 -14.52 -1.05
N LYS A 54 3.92 -14.22 -1.00
CA LYS A 54 3.17 -13.69 -2.14
C LYS A 54 2.43 -12.41 -1.78
N THR A 55 3.02 -11.30 -2.21
CA THR A 55 2.43 -9.96 -2.10
C THR A 55 2.26 -9.40 -3.50
N ALA A 56 1.03 -9.01 -3.86
CA ALA A 56 0.75 -8.21 -5.03
C ALA A 56 0.38 -6.81 -4.56
N ALA A 57 0.95 -5.78 -5.17
CA ALA A 57 0.53 -4.41 -4.90
C ALA A 57 0.61 -3.55 -6.15
N LYS A 58 -0.28 -2.57 -6.22
CA LYS A 58 -0.30 -1.52 -7.25
C LYS A 58 -0.42 -0.17 -6.57
N ILE A 59 0.36 0.79 -7.03
CA ILE A 59 0.32 2.17 -6.55
C ILE A 59 0.16 3.10 -7.75
N GLU A 60 -0.70 4.09 -7.60
CA GLU A 60 -0.82 5.21 -8.51
C GLU A 60 -0.41 6.47 -7.78
N ILE A 61 0.53 7.21 -8.36
CA ILE A 61 1.01 8.48 -7.84
C ILE A 61 0.78 9.59 -8.87
N ASN A 62 0.70 10.83 -8.41
CA ASN A 62 0.65 11.99 -9.29
C ASN A 62 1.95 12.15 -10.14
N ASN A 63 3.13 12.04 -9.52
CA ASN A 63 4.46 12.10 -10.16
C ASN A 63 5.58 11.64 -9.21
N TYR A 64 6.82 11.52 -9.72
CA TYR A 64 7.99 11.06 -8.96
C TYR A 64 8.68 12.11 -8.08
N TYR A 65 8.44 13.40 -8.31
CA TYR A 65 9.15 14.49 -7.65
C TYR A 65 8.41 15.03 -6.41
N ASP A 66 7.08 14.98 -6.45
CA ASP A 66 6.16 15.42 -5.42
C ASP A 66 5.11 14.34 -5.19
N ILE A 67 5.49 13.27 -4.49
CA ILE A 67 4.71 12.03 -4.41
C ILE A 67 3.43 12.23 -3.58
N ALA A 68 2.30 12.28 -4.27
CA ALA A 68 0.97 12.11 -3.73
C ALA A 68 0.40 10.76 -4.20
N ILE A 69 -0.06 9.93 -3.26
CA ILE A 69 -0.69 8.64 -3.57
C ILE A 69 -2.15 8.89 -3.94
N GLU A 70 -2.52 8.56 -5.17
CA GLU A 70 -3.89 8.58 -5.67
C GLU A 70 -4.61 7.28 -5.30
N THR A 71 -3.96 6.15 -5.60
CA THR A 71 -4.46 4.83 -5.23
C THR A 71 -3.33 3.95 -4.72
N LEU A 72 -3.67 3.05 -3.81
CA LEU A 72 -2.77 1.99 -3.36
C LEU A 72 -3.63 0.79 -2.98
N GLU A 73 -3.38 -0.34 -3.64
CA GLU A 73 -3.96 -1.63 -3.32
C GLU A 73 -2.82 -2.60 -2.99
N VAL A 74 -2.93 -3.26 -1.83
CA VAL A 74 -2.03 -4.36 -1.43
C VAL A 74 -2.88 -5.60 -1.20
N LYS A 75 -2.44 -6.72 -1.76
CA LYS A 75 -3.07 -8.05 -1.66
C LYS A 75 -2.03 -9.06 -1.20
N ILE A 76 -2.37 -9.82 -0.17
CA ILE A 76 -1.55 -10.90 0.38
C ILE A 76 -2.37 -12.20 0.31
N GLU A 77 -1.78 -13.25 -0.26
CA GLU A 77 -2.37 -14.60 -0.16
C GLU A 77 -2.19 -15.12 1.27
N ALA A 78 -3.29 -15.43 1.96
CA ALA A 78 -3.26 -15.89 3.35
C ALA A 78 -2.42 -17.17 3.54
N THR A 79 -2.45 -18.07 2.56
CA THR A 79 -1.67 -19.32 2.54
C THR A 79 -0.18 -19.15 2.21
N SER A 80 0.23 -17.93 1.85
CA SER A 80 1.64 -17.57 1.60
C SER A 80 2.37 -17.06 2.85
N ILE A 81 1.67 -16.95 3.98
CA ILE A 81 2.29 -16.63 5.27
C ILE A 81 3.00 -17.88 5.79
N LYS A 82 4.32 -17.82 5.92
CA LYS A 82 5.19 -18.93 6.33
C LYS A 82 5.98 -18.59 7.57
N SER A 83 5.86 -19.41 8.60
CA SER A 83 6.66 -19.33 9.83
C SER A 83 7.89 -20.24 9.81
N GLY A 84 8.05 -21.06 8.75
CA GLY A 84 9.02 -22.14 8.70
C GLY A 84 8.64 -23.38 9.52
N LYS A 85 7.46 -23.41 10.16
CA LYS A 85 6.96 -24.53 10.96
C LYS A 85 5.56 -24.94 10.49
N LYS A 86 5.44 -26.10 9.83
CA LYS A 86 4.18 -26.59 9.21
C LYS A 86 2.95 -26.52 10.12
N LEU A 87 3.11 -26.85 11.42
CA LEU A 87 2.00 -26.80 12.37
C LEU A 87 1.51 -25.37 12.60
N MET A 88 2.43 -24.42 12.73
CA MET A 88 2.09 -23.01 12.93
C MET A 88 1.46 -22.43 11.67
N ASP A 89 1.99 -22.74 10.49
CA ASP A 89 1.39 -22.35 9.20
C ASP A 89 -0.08 -22.81 9.11
N LYS A 90 -0.35 -24.09 9.44
CA LYS A 90 -1.72 -24.64 9.46
C LYS A 90 -2.63 -23.91 10.45
N LEU A 91 -2.14 -23.57 11.64
CA LEU A 91 -2.91 -22.81 12.63
C LEU A 91 -3.20 -21.39 12.14
N THR A 92 -2.23 -20.73 11.51
CA THR A 92 -2.38 -19.41 10.89
C THR A 92 -3.48 -19.43 9.82
N TYR A 93 -3.44 -20.40 8.89
CA TYR A 93 -4.43 -20.48 7.80
C TYR A 93 -5.84 -20.75 8.33
N LYS A 94 -5.95 -21.62 9.35
CA LYS A 94 -7.23 -21.88 10.01
C LYS A 94 -7.77 -20.63 10.71
N ALA A 95 -6.92 -19.88 11.40
CA ALA A 95 -7.31 -18.67 12.12
C ALA A 95 -7.75 -17.56 11.16
N LEU A 96 -7.10 -17.46 9.99
CA LEU A 96 -7.45 -16.53 8.92
C LEU A 96 -8.64 -16.99 8.07
N LYS A 97 -9.13 -18.22 8.28
CA LYS A 97 -10.14 -18.87 7.43
C LYS A 97 -9.73 -18.82 5.94
N ALA A 98 -8.48 -19.18 5.65
CA ALA A 98 -7.86 -18.95 4.35
C ALA A 98 -8.54 -19.66 3.16
N GLU A 99 -9.34 -20.69 3.40
CA GLU A 99 -10.16 -21.33 2.35
C GLU A 99 -11.35 -20.45 1.94
N GLU A 100 -11.99 -19.78 2.90
CA GLU A 100 -13.14 -18.89 2.66
C GLU A 100 -12.69 -17.47 2.25
N PHE A 101 -11.61 -16.99 2.88
CA PHE A 101 -11.03 -15.67 2.66
C PHE A 101 -9.55 -15.81 2.26
N PRO A 102 -9.26 -16.13 0.98
CA PRO A 102 -7.89 -16.42 0.53
C PRO A 102 -6.98 -15.19 0.51
N LEU A 103 -7.55 -13.99 0.54
CA LEU A 103 -6.83 -12.73 0.43
C LEU A 103 -6.99 -11.86 1.67
N ILE A 104 -5.88 -11.28 2.10
CA ILE A 104 -5.83 -10.10 2.97
C ILE A 104 -5.61 -8.89 2.08
N THR A 105 -6.40 -7.83 2.26
CA THR A 105 -6.34 -6.64 1.39
C THR A 105 -6.21 -5.34 2.17
N PHE A 106 -5.41 -4.41 1.67
CA PHE A 106 -5.39 -3.02 2.09
C PHE A 106 -5.73 -2.14 0.89
N ILE A 107 -6.79 -1.34 1.03
CA ILE A 107 -7.22 -0.36 0.01
C ILE A 107 -7.10 1.04 0.60
N PHE A 108 -6.19 1.83 0.03
CA PHE A 108 -5.97 3.22 0.41
C PHE A 108 -7.21 4.09 0.20
N LYS A 109 -7.35 5.10 1.07
CA LYS A 109 -8.42 6.12 0.99
C LYS A 109 -7.87 7.53 1.03
N LYS A 110 -6.92 7.80 1.93
CA LYS A 110 -6.31 9.12 2.08
C LYS A 110 -4.97 9.05 2.79
N GLY A 111 -4.08 9.97 2.43
CA GLY A 111 -2.82 10.21 3.11
C GLY A 111 -2.92 11.45 4.01
N GLU A 112 -2.22 11.43 5.13
CA GLU A 112 -1.99 12.59 5.98
C GLU A 112 -0.48 12.69 6.21
N ILE A 113 0.17 13.66 5.55
CA ILE A 113 1.61 13.90 5.72
C ILE A 113 1.85 14.35 7.16
N ILE A 114 2.78 13.67 7.84
CA ILE A 114 3.19 13.96 9.21
C ILE A 114 4.43 14.85 9.19
N SER A 115 5.40 14.48 8.36
CA SER A 115 6.61 15.25 8.14
C SER A 115 7.23 14.91 6.80
N GLU A 116 8.02 15.82 6.28
CA GLU A 116 8.70 15.67 5.00
C GLU A 116 10.08 16.32 5.09
N ASN A 117 11.07 15.67 4.50
CA ASN A 117 12.40 16.21 4.30
C ASN A 117 12.86 15.96 2.86
N THR A 118 14.13 16.26 2.55
CA THR A 118 14.70 16.07 1.21
C THR A 118 14.68 14.61 0.75
N ASP A 119 14.73 13.68 1.69
CA ASP A 119 15.00 12.27 1.40
C ASP A 119 13.72 11.42 1.45
N SER A 120 12.72 11.86 2.22
CA SER A 120 11.55 11.05 2.54
C SER A 120 10.32 11.85 3.00
N ILE A 121 9.15 11.22 2.85
CA ILE A 121 7.86 11.66 3.35
C ILE A 121 7.40 10.65 4.41
N ASN A 122 7.17 11.11 5.64
CA ASN A 122 6.48 10.31 6.66
C ASN A 122 4.99 10.63 6.58
N ILE A 123 4.19 9.62 6.27
CA ILE A 123 2.77 9.76 5.99
C ILE A 123 1.96 8.73 6.77
N LYS A 124 0.78 9.14 7.21
CA LYS A 124 -0.25 8.24 7.75
C LYS A 124 -1.19 7.83 6.62
N LEU A 125 -1.00 6.62 6.10
CA LEU A 125 -1.88 6.02 5.10
C LEU A 125 -3.14 5.50 5.78
N LYS A 126 -4.28 6.13 5.50
CA LYS A 126 -5.58 5.68 5.98
C LYS A 126 -6.27 4.87 4.89
N GLY A 127 -6.74 3.68 5.26
CA GLY A 127 -7.33 2.74 4.30
C GLY A 127 -8.21 1.70 4.96
N ASN A 128 -8.84 0.89 4.12
CA ASN A 128 -9.61 -0.27 4.54
C ASN A 128 -8.68 -1.50 4.54
N LEU A 129 -8.44 -2.08 5.71
CA LEU A 129 -7.77 -3.36 5.87
C LEU A 129 -8.82 -4.45 6.06
N THR A 130 -8.77 -5.49 5.23
CA THR A 130 -9.68 -6.65 5.32
C THR A 130 -8.88 -7.89 5.64
N ILE A 131 -9.25 -8.56 6.74
CA ILE A 131 -8.63 -9.81 7.21
C ILE A 131 -9.74 -10.77 7.62
N ALA A 132 -9.70 -12.01 7.12
CA ALA A 132 -10.68 -13.06 7.44
C ALA A 132 -12.15 -12.60 7.25
N GLY A 133 -12.40 -11.83 6.19
CA GLY A 133 -13.74 -11.32 5.84
C GLY A 133 -14.18 -10.07 6.62
N ILE A 134 -13.41 -9.58 7.60
CA ILE A 134 -13.74 -8.39 8.38
C ILE A 134 -12.91 -7.21 7.91
N THR A 135 -13.57 -6.10 7.57
CA THR A 135 -12.93 -4.84 7.16
C THR A 135 -12.91 -3.83 8.29
N LYS A 136 -11.75 -3.21 8.52
CA LYS A 136 -11.55 -2.08 9.45
C LYS A 136 -10.88 -0.91 8.75
N ASN A 137 -11.25 0.30 9.14
CA ASN A 137 -10.48 1.47 8.75
C ASN A 137 -9.26 1.57 9.67
N VAL A 138 -8.07 1.58 9.07
CA VAL A 138 -6.80 1.65 9.80
C VAL A 138 -5.97 2.83 9.33
N ALA A 139 -5.07 3.28 10.19
CA ALA A 139 -4.07 4.29 9.89
C ALA A 139 -2.68 3.66 10.04
N VAL A 140 -1.93 3.59 8.95
CA VAL A 140 -0.61 2.97 8.89
C VAL A 140 0.45 4.05 8.75
N LEU A 141 1.41 4.08 9.66
CA LEU A 141 2.56 4.97 9.55
C LEU A 141 3.54 4.38 8.52
N THR A 142 3.83 5.16 7.50
CA THR A 142 4.66 4.77 6.36
C THR A 142 5.65 5.87 6.05
N THR A 143 6.89 5.49 5.78
CA THR A 143 7.91 6.34 5.19
C THR A 143 8.02 6.01 3.69
N ILE A 144 7.94 7.06 2.87
CA ILE A 144 8.12 7.00 1.42
C ILE A 144 9.44 7.69 1.08
N ASN A 145 10.31 7.08 0.27
CA ASN A 145 11.51 7.76 -0.21
C ASN A 145 11.18 8.76 -1.33
N LYS A 146 11.89 9.89 -1.36
CA LYS A 146 11.84 10.87 -2.46
C LYS A 146 13.01 10.76 -3.43
N LEU A 147 14.10 10.11 -2.98
CA LEU A 147 15.33 9.99 -3.76
C LEU A 147 15.44 8.60 -4.37
N GLY A 148 15.89 8.55 -5.63
CA GLY A 148 16.10 7.34 -6.40
C GLY A 148 15.06 7.12 -7.49
N ASN A 149 15.23 6.04 -8.25
CA ASN A 149 14.37 5.71 -9.39
C ASN A 149 13.25 4.70 -9.03
N GLU A 150 13.13 4.36 -7.74
CA GLU A 150 12.16 3.40 -7.22
C GLU A 150 11.40 4.03 -6.06
N ILE A 151 10.13 3.67 -5.91
CA ILE A 151 9.31 4.10 -4.78
C ILE A 151 9.27 2.98 -3.75
N THR A 152 9.55 3.32 -2.51
CA THR A 152 9.59 2.40 -1.38
C THR A 152 8.60 2.87 -0.33
N LEU A 153 7.77 1.95 0.15
CA LEU A 153 6.87 2.16 1.28
C LEU A 153 7.38 1.28 2.42
N ILE A 154 7.90 1.91 3.46
CA ILE A 154 8.45 1.22 4.63
C ILE A 154 7.62 1.59 5.84
N GLY A 155 7.21 0.61 6.64
CA GLY A 155 6.43 0.91 7.83
C GLY A 155 6.14 -0.28 8.72
N LYS A 156 5.47 0.02 9.83
CA LYS A 156 5.02 -0.96 10.80
C LYS A 156 3.60 -0.64 11.24
N HIS A 157 2.76 -1.66 11.36
CA HIS A 157 1.39 -1.52 11.84
C HIS A 157 1.09 -2.55 12.92
N LYS A 158 0.74 -2.07 14.11
CA LYS A 158 0.28 -2.91 15.22
C LYS A 158 -1.23 -3.06 15.16
N LEU A 159 -1.73 -4.28 15.37
CA LEU A 159 -3.15 -4.56 15.47
C LEU A 159 -3.41 -5.73 16.43
N LYS A 160 -4.66 -5.87 16.88
CA LYS A 160 -5.11 -7.05 17.62
C LYS A 160 -5.88 -7.99 16.70
N MET A 161 -5.60 -9.29 16.79
CA MET A 161 -6.33 -10.31 16.04
C MET A 161 -7.85 -10.25 16.34
N THR A 162 -8.22 -9.99 17.59
CA THR A 162 -9.62 -9.88 18.01
C THR A 162 -10.38 -8.74 17.34
N ASP A 163 -9.71 -7.67 16.89
CA ASP A 163 -10.38 -6.56 16.19
C ASP A 163 -10.95 -7.03 14.84
N PHE A 164 -10.37 -8.09 14.28
CA PHE A 164 -10.81 -8.76 13.06
C PHE A 164 -11.57 -10.06 13.33
N GLY A 165 -12.08 -10.26 14.55
CA GLY A 165 -12.85 -11.46 14.91
C GLY A 165 -12.01 -12.74 14.93
N ILE A 166 -10.67 -12.62 14.87
CA ILE A 166 -9.76 -13.77 14.90
C ILE A 166 -9.45 -14.08 16.36
N LYS A 167 -9.79 -15.29 16.80
CA LYS A 167 -9.34 -15.80 18.09
C LYS A 167 -7.84 -16.12 18.00
N PRO A 168 -6.99 -15.59 18.89
CA PRO A 168 -5.56 -15.93 18.90
C PRO A 168 -5.37 -17.45 18.92
N PRO A 169 -4.55 -18.01 18.01
CA PRO A 169 -4.32 -19.45 17.94
C PRO A 169 -3.70 -20.00 19.23
N THR A 170 -3.88 -21.30 19.42
CA THR A 170 -3.20 -22.05 20.49
C THR A 170 -2.65 -23.35 19.93
N ALA A 171 -1.53 -23.82 20.47
CA ALA A 171 -0.94 -25.11 20.13
C ALA A 171 -0.84 -26.01 21.38
N LEU A 172 -0.50 -27.29 21.16
CA LEU A 172 -0.29 -28.29 22.22
C LEU A 172 -1.44 -28.31 23.26
N LEU A 173 -2.67 -28.50 22.77
CA LEU A 173 -3.89 -28.54 23.59
C LEU A 173 -4.10 -27.30 24.48
N GLY A 174 -3.60 -26.13 24.05
CA GLY A 174 -3.79 -24.86 24.75
C GLY A 174 -2.66 -24.45 25.68
N THR A 175 -1.60 -25.26 25.81
CA THR A 175 -0.43 -24.94 26.63
C THR A 175 0.41 -23.81 26.03
N ILE A 176 0.47 -23.72 24.69
CA ILE A 176 1.08 -22.59 23.98
C ILE A 176 -0.04 -21.65 23.52
N LYS A 177 -0.02 -20.42 24.04
CA LYS A 177 -0.99 -19.38 23.70
C LYS A 177 -0.31 -18.26 22.94
N THR A 178 -0.88 -17.88 21.81
CA THR A 178 -0.42 -16.74 21.02
C THR A 178 -0.92 -15.43 21.64
N GLY A 179 -0.05 -14.42 21.71
CA GLY A 179 -0.44 -13.07 22.10
C GLY A 179 -1.47 -12.49 21.13
N ASN A 180 -2.35 -11.61 21.61
CA ASN A 180 -3.40 -11.04 20.77
C ASN A 180 -2.90 -9.93 19.84
N GLU A 181 -1.90 -9.15 20.29
CA GLU A 181 -1.25 -8.12 19.49
C GLU A 181 -0.25 -8.76 18.52
N ILE A 182 -0.28 -8.30 17.27
CA ILE A 182 0.72 -8.59 16.26
C ILE A 182 1.22 -7.29 15.62
N THR A 183 2.42 -7.33 15.06
CA THR A 183 3.01 -6.23 14.29
C THR A 183 3.28 -6.68 12.87
N ILE A 184 2.67 -5.99 11.91
CA ILE A 184 2.97 -6.14 10.49
C ILE A 184 4.09 -5.17 10.14
N GLU A 185 5.21 -5.68 9.65
CA GLU A 185 6.31 -4.87 9.14
C GLU A 185 6.40 -5.05 7.63
N PHE A 186 6.58 -3.97 6.88
CA PHE A 186 6.62 -4.04 5.42
C PHE A 186 7.69 -3.12 4.84
N ASN A 187 8.23 -3.55 3.71
CA ASN A 187 9.09 -2.79 2.82
C ASN A 187 8.68 -3.16 1.39
N LEU A 188 7.83 -2.34 0.78
CA LEU A 188 7.28 -2.56 -0.56
C LEU A 188 7.99 -1.65 -1.53
N LYS A 189 8.52 -2.20 -2.63
CA LYS A 189 9.21 -1.46 -3.69
C LYS A 189 8.36 -1.44 -4.96
N PHE A 190 8.39 -0.33 -5.68
CA PHE A 190 7.63 -0.05 -6.90
C PHE A 190 8.53 0.62 -7.95
#